data_AF-A0A924CH69-F1
#
_entry.id   AF-A0A924CH69-F1
#
_cell.length_a   1.000
_cell.length_b   1.000
_cell.length_c   1.000
_cell.angle_alpha   90.00
_cell.angle_beta   90.00
_cell.angle_gamma   90.00
#
_symmetry.space_group_name_H-M   'P 1'
#
loop_
_entity.id
_entity.type
_entity.pdbx_description
1 polymer ?
#
loop_
_entity_poly.entity_id
_entity_poly.type
_entity_poly.pdbx_seq_one_letter_code
_entity_poly.pdbx_strand_id
1 'polypeptide(L)'
;MNNNFTTTALLIQYLDGELDGSQQEAMKKNIETNKAIREELENLRLTKEAIKSYGLKNKVNAIHTAMMSEIKMDASSKTGVVRNLLWYSLRIAALIIFVTGSFILFQYFSASPQKLFSENFYAFTLRQTRGTAGTPLQDAYKKENMQEVIQQFALLKDPQAEDYFLTGNAFLRTGQPLKAIENFAGLQQKNNKDNTDYFEEDTEYYLALSYIANSEPAKAILLFKKINTDINHPYHQKVTNWFITKLQHLLP
;
A
#
# COMPACT_ATOMS: atom_id res chain seq x y z
N MET A 1 -29.66 -48.54 65.05
CA MET A 1 -28.79 -48.10 63.94
C MET A 1 -28.18 -49.25 63.13
N ASN A 2 -28.64 -50.51 63.26
CA ASN A 2 -28.07 -51.66 62.52
C ASN A 2 -28.78 -52.02 61.20
N ASN A 3 -30.02 -51.57 60.98
CA ASN A 3 -30.82 -52.03 59.83
C ASN A 3 -30.40 -51.40 58.50
N ASN A 4 -29.93 -50.15 58.51
CA ASN A 4 -29.60 -49.43 57.28
C ASN A 4 -28.38 -50.04 56.57
N PHE A 5 -27.33 -50.43 57.32
CA PHE A 5 -26.14 -51.06 56.74
C PHE A 5 -26.45 -52.41 56.06
N THR A 6 -27.36 -53.19 56.63
CA THR A 6 -27.83 -54.45 56.02
C THR A 6 -28.64 -54.18 54.75
N THR A 7 -29.46 -53.12 54.73
CA THR A 7 -30.22 -52.71 53.54
C THR A 7 -29.32 -52.20 52.42
N THR A 8 -28.31 -51.37 52.71
CA THR A 8 -27.34 -50.89 51.71
C THR A 8 -26.54 -52.05 51.09
N ALA A 9 -26.09 -53.01 51.90
CA ALA A 9 -25.35 -54.18 51.42
C ALA A 9 -26.19 -55.04 50.45
N LEU A 10 -27.47 -55.25 50.77
CA LEU A 10 -28.41 -55.96 49.88
C LEU A 10 -28.70 -55.18 48.59
N LEU A 11 -28.74 -53.84 48.64
CA LEU A 11 -28.89 -53.00 47.44
C LEU A 11 -27.65 -53.07 46.54
N ILE A 12 -26.45 -53.15 47.12
CA ILE A 12 -25.20 -53.35 46.37
C ILE A 12 -25.21 -54.73 45.70
N GLN A 13 -25.52 -55.80 46.43
CA GLN A 13 -25.66 -57.15 45.86
C GLN A 13 -26.73 -57.21 44.76
N TYR A 14 -27.84 -56.47 44.92
CA TYR A 14 -28.86 -56.31 43.88
C TYR A 14 -28.30 -55.62 42.62
N LEU A 15 -27.50 -54.56 42.78
CA LEU A 15 -26.85 -53.85 41.67
C LEU A 15 -25.73 -54.65 40.98
N ASP A 16 -25.14 -55.61 41.69
CA ASP A 16 -24.11 -56.51 41.18
C ASP A 16 -24.70 -57.83 40.63
N GLY A 17 -26.00 -58.09 40.86
CA GLY A 17 -26.70 -59.27 40.35
C GLY A 17 -26.47 -60.53 41.18
N GLU A 18 -26.08 -60.39 42.44
CA GLU A 18 -25.63 -61.48 43.32
C GLU A 18 -26.73 -62.02 44.26
N LEU A 19 -27.96 -61.47 44.20
CA LEU A 19 -29.08 -61.93 45.03
C LEU A 19 -29.74 -63.20 44.47
N ASP A 20 -30.18 -64.10 45.37
CA ASP A 20 -30.99 -65.26 45.01
C ASP A 20 -32.39 -64.86 44.52
N GLY A 21 -33.07 -65.74 43.77
CA GLY A 21 -34.36 -65.42 43.13
C GLY A 21 -35.49 -65.04 44.10
N SER A 22 -35.45 -65.51 45.36
CA SER A 22 -36.45 -65.15 46.37
C SER A 22 -36.18 -63.77 46.96
N GLN A 23 -34.92 -63.48 47.26
CA GLN A 23 -34.44 -62.20 47.78
C GLN A 23 -34.55 -61.08 46.72
N GLN A 24 -34.35 -61.40 45.45
CA GLN A 24 -34.48 -60.46 44.35
C GLN A 24 -35.91 -59.96 44.18
N GLU A 25 -36.91 -60.85 44.25
CA GLU A 25 -38.32 -60.47 44.16
C GLU A 25 -38.79 -59.68 45.39
N ALA A 26 -38.33 -60.05 46.58
CA ALA A 26 -38.57 -59.27 47.81
C ALA A 26 -37.95 -57.87 47.71
N MET A 27 -36.74 -57.75 47.14
CA MET A 27 -36.05 -56.46 46.95
C MET A 27 -36.77 -55.59 45.92
N LYS A 28 -37.21 -56.14 44.78
CA LYS A 28 -38.00 -55.41 43.77
C LYS A 28 -39.26 -54.81 44.38
N LYS A 29 -40.02 -55.60 45.15
CA LYS A 29 -41.22 -55.13 45.84
C LYS A 29 -40.91 -54.01 46.85
N ASN A 30 -39.80 -54.12 47.58
CA ASN A 30 -39.36 -53.08 48.51
C ASN A 30 -38.94 -51.79 47.79
N ILE A 31 -38.28 -51.89 46.64
CA ILE A 31 -37.94 -50.74 45.79
C ILE A 31 -39.23 -50.07 45.28
N GLU A 32 -40.23 -50.83 44.83
CA GLU A 32 -41.47 -50.24 44.33
C GLU A 32 -42.28 -49.53 45.43
N THR A 33 -42.33 -50.12 46.62
CA THR A 33 -43.21 -49.67 47.71
C THR A 33 -42.56 -48.60 48.59
N ASN A 34 -41.24 -48.62 48.77
CA ASN A 34 -40.54 -47.73 49.69
C ASN A 34 -39.73 -46.65 48.95
N LYS A 35 -40.11 -45.38 49.16
CA LYS A 35 -39.42 -44.22 48.55
C LYS A 35 -37.97 -44.09 49.00
N ALA A 36 -37.66 -44.32 50.29
CA ALA A 36 -36.30 -44.17 50.81
C ALA A 36 -35.32 -45.19 50.20
N ILE A 37 -35.79 -46.42 49.97
CA ILE A 37 -34.99 -47.48 49.33
C ILE A 37 -34.69 -47.15 47.86
N ARG A 38 -35.63 -46.51 47.15
CA ARG A 38 -35.38 -46.02 45.78
C ARG A 38 -34.33 -44.93 45.74
N GLU A 39 -34.42 -43.94 46.62
CA GLU A 39 -33.45 -42.85 46.69
C GLU A 39 -32.04 -43.39 47.03
N GLU A 40 -31.94 -44.36 47.94
CA GLU A 40 -30.69 -45.03 48.26
C GLU A 40 -30.11 -45.83 47.09
N LEU A 41 -30.95 -46.57 46.35
CA LEU A 41 -30.54 -47.30 45.14
C LEU A 41 -30.00 -46.35 44.06
N GLU A 42 -30.66 -45.22 43.82
CA GLU A 42 -30.21 -44.22 42.84
C GLU A 42 -28.88 -43.58 43.26
N ASN A 43 -28.71 -43.27 44.55
CA ASN A 43 -27.43 -42.77 45.07
C ASN A 43 -26.28 -43.78 44.88
N LEU A 44 -26.55 -45.07 45.11
CA LEU A 44 -25.56 -46.13 44.87
C LEU A 44 -25.21 -46.29 43.38
N ARG A 45 -26.19 -46.18 42.49
CA ARG A 45 -25.97 -46.18 41.03
C ARG A 45 -25.08 -45.02 40.59
N LEU A 46 -25.38 -43.81 41.06
CA LEU A 46 -24.59 -42.62 40.78
C LEU A 46 -23.15 -42.76 41.30
N THR A 47 -22.99 -43.30 42.52
CA THR A 47 -21.67 -43.55 43.10
C THR A 47 -20.87 -44.57 42.30
N LYS A 48 -21.51 -45.68 41.86
CA LYS A 48 -20.88 -46.70 41.03
C LYS A 48 -20.39 -46.12 39.69
N GLU A 49 -21.20 -45.28 39.04
CA GLU A 49 -20.83 -44.63 37.79
C GLU A 49 -19.72 -43.58 37.97
N ALA A 50 -19.75 -42.82 39.07
CA ALA A 50 -18.69 -41.88 39.42
C ALA A 50 -17.35 -42.58 39.64
N ILE A 51 -17.33 -43.72 40.35
CA ILE A 51 -16.11 -44.52 40.54
C ILE A 51 -15.61 -45.09 39.21
N LYS A 52 -16.52 -45.59 38.37
CA LYS A 52 -16.17 -46.15 37.04
C LYS A 52 -15.57 -45.09 36.12
N SER A 53 -16.20 -43.92 36.03
CA SER A 53 -15.71 -42.80 35.22
C SER A 53 -14.36 -42.26 35.73
N TYR A 54 -14.17 -42.19 37.04
CA TYR A 54 -12.88 -41.84 37.64
C TYR A 54 -11.79 -42.86 37.31
N GLY A 55 -12.08 -44.16 37.43
CA GLY A 55 -11.17 -45.23 37.06
C GLY A 55 -10.80 -45.20 35.56
N LEU A 56 -11.77 -44.95 34.68
CA LEU A 56 -11.54 -44.80 33.25
C LEU A 56 -10.64 -43.60 32.94
N LYS A 57 -10.93 -42.44 33.54
CA LYS A 57 -10.12 -41.23 33.38
C LYS A 57 -8.66 -41.47 33.78
N ASN A 58 -8.43 -42.18 34.88
CA ASN A 58 -7.07 -42.52 35.33
C ASN A 58 -6.34 -43.44 34.34
N LYS A 59 -7.03 -44.46 33.80
CA LYS A 59 -6.45 -45.33 32.75
C LYS A 59 -6.10 -44.56 31.49
N VAL A 60 -7.00 -43.69 31.02
CA VAL A 60 -6.77 -42.85 29.83
C VAL A 60 -5.60 -41.90 30.06
N ASN A 61 -5.53 -41.25 31.22
CA ASN A 61 -4.41 -40.37 31.56
C ASN A 61 -3.08 -41.11 31.62
N ALA A 62 -3.05 -42.32 32.19
CA ALA A 62 -1.84 -43.14 32.24
C ALA A 62 -1.36 -43.53 30.83
N ILE A 63 -2.28 -43.97 29.96
CA ILE A 63 -1.98 -44.31 28.55
C ILE A 63 -1.50 -43.08 27.78
N HIS A 64 -2.20 -41.94 27.92
CA HIS A 64 -1.81 -40.69 27.29
C HIS A 64 -0.41 -40.24 27.74
N THR A 65 -0.10 -40.39 29.03
CA THR A 65 1.21 -40.03 29.57
C THR A 65 2.31 -40.95 29.03
N ALA A 66 2.07 -42.25 28.94
CA ALA A 66 2.99 -43.20 28.34
C ALA A 66 3.24 -42.89 26.86
N MET A 67 2.17 -42.66 26.08
CA MET A 67 2.26 -42.31 24.66
C MET A 67 3.04 -41.00 24.44
N MET A 68 2.77 -39.97 25.26
CA MET A 68 3.52 -38.71 25.20
C MET A 68 4.98 -38.87 25.61
N SER A 69 5.30 -39.80 26.50
CA SER A 69 6.68 -40.11 26.88
C SER A 69 7.43 -40.78 25.72
N GLU A 70 6.81 -41.73 25.03
CA GLU A 70 7.40 -42.39 23.85
C GLU A 70 7.63 -41.39 22.70
N ILE A 71 6.63 -40.54 22.39
CA ILE A 71 6.78 -39.48 21.37
C ILE A 71 7.95 -38.54 21.68
N LYS A 72 8.16 -38.21 22.96
CA LYS A 72 9.27 -37.34 23.38
C LYS A 72 10.64 -38.04 23.31
N MET A 73 10.69 -39.36 23.50
CA MET A 73 11.94 -40.12 23.40
C MET A 73 12.39 -40.29 21.93
N ASP A 74 11.47 -40.49 21.00
CA ASP A 74 11.77 -40.54 19.56
C ASP A 74 12.12 -39.16 18.94
N ALA A 75 11.77 -38.06 19.62
CA ALA A 75 12.15 -36.72 19.21
C ALA A 75 13.62 -36.35 19.55
N SER A 76 14.35 -37.21 20.27
CA SER A 76 15.75 -36.98 20.65
C SER A 76 16.75 -37.68 19.72
N SER A 77 16.65 -37.48 18.41
CA SER A 77 17.83 -37.50 17.52
C SER A 77 17.54 -36.82 16.18
N LYS A 78 17.71 -35.49 16.16
CA LYS A 78 18.25 -34.69 15.04
C LYS A 78 18.15 -33.24 15.45
N THR A 79 19.26 -32.67 15.88
CA THR A 79 19.48 -31.22 15.92
C THR A 79 19.37 -30.68 14.50
N GLY A 80 18.14 -30.45 14.05
CA GLY A 80 17.88 -29.66 12.85
C GLY A 80 18.36 -28.26 13.13
N VAL A 81 19.45 -27.85 12.48
CA VAL A 81 19.90 -26.46 12.47
C VAL A 81 18.73 -25.62 11.94
N VAL A 82 17.99 -24.96 12.83
CA VAL A 82 16.95 -24.02 12.44
C VAL A 82 17.67 -22.84 11.82
N ARG A 83 17.87 -22.89 10.50
CA ARG A 83 18.50 -21.80 9.74
C ARG A 83 17.67 -20.55 10.02
N ASN A 84 18.32 -19.56 10.64
CA ASN A 84 17.68 -18.34 11.14
C ASN A 84 17.14 -17.52 9.95
N LEU A 85 15.92 -17.79 9.49
CA LEU A 85 15.29 -17.14 8.32
C LEU A 85 15.27 -15.61 8.45
N LEU A 86 15.23 -15.11 9.68
CA LEU A 86 15.35 -13.69 10.03
C LEU A 86 16.67 -13.06 9.56
N TRP A 87 17.77 -13.80 9.56
CA TRP A 87 19.07 -13.29 9.08
C TRP A 87 19.13 -13.22 7.56
N TYR A 88 18.43 -14.11 6.86
CA TYR A 88 18.31 -14.06 5.41
C TYR A 88 17.34 -12.94 4.97
N SER A 89 16.21 -12.74 5.65
CA SER A 89 15.29 -11.63 5.34
C SER A 89 15.94 -10.26 5.60
N LEU A 90 16.75 -10.13 6.66
CA LEU A 90 17.48 -8.88 6.94
C LEU A 90 18.50 -8.55 5.84
N ARG A 91 19.20 -9.56 5.31
CA ARG A 91 20.13 -9.39 4.18
C ARG A 91 19.40 -8.98 2.91
N ILE A 92 18.24 -9.57 2.63
CA ILE A 92 17.41 -9.21 1.48
C ILE A 92 16.92 -7.75 1.60
N ALA A 93 16.42 -7.35 2.78
CA ALA A 93 16.00 -5.98 3.02
C ALA A 93 17.15 -4.98 2.88
N ALA A 94 18.33 -5.29 3.44
CA ALA A 94 19.52 -4.45 3.30
C ALA A 94 19.97 -4.30 1.84
N LEU A 95 19.89 -5.37 1.04
CA LEU A 95 20.17 -5.31 -0.39
C LEU A 95 19.16 -4.43 -1.14
N ILE A 96 17.87 -4.53 -0.82
CA ILE A 96 16.85 -3.67 -1.43
C ILE A 96 17.11 -2.21 -1.07
N ILE A 97 17.38 -1.88 0.19
CA ILE A 97 17.71 -0.52 0.63
C ILE A 97 18.99 -0.03 -0.06
N PHE A 98 20.01 -0.87 -0.17
CA PHE A 98 21.27 -0.50 -0.82
C PHE A 98 21.07 -0.22 -2.31
N VAL A 99 20.33 -1.08 -3.01
CA VAL A 99 20.04 -0.90 -4.45
C VAL A 99 19.17 0.32 -4.67
N THR A 100 18.06 0.47 -3.93
CA THR A 100 17.14 1.61 -4.07
C THR A 100 17.80 2.91 -3.65
N GLY A 101 18.51 2.93 -2.52
CA GLY A 101 19.28 4.09 -2.05
C GLY A 101 20.37 4.50 -3.04
N SER A 102 21.15 3.55 -3.56
CA SER A 102 22.17 3.83 -4.58
C SER A 102 21.54 4.37 -5.86
N PHE A 103 20.39 3.83 -6.29
CA PHE A 103 19.67 4.32 -7.45
C PHE A 103 19.15 5.75 -7.25
N ILE A 104 18.59 6.07 -6.08
CA ILE A 104 18.13 7.43 -5.73
C ILE A 104 19.30 8.41 -5.73
N LEU A 105 20.42 8.05 -5.09
CA LEU A 105 21.63 8.87 -5.08
C LEU A 105 22.18 9.08 -6.48
N PHE A 106 22.25 8.03 -7.29
CA PHE A 106 22.69 8.12 -8.69
C PHE A 106 21.81 9.07 -9.50
N GLN A 107 20.48 8.97 -9.38
CA GLN A 107 19.55 9.88 -10.05
C GLN A 107 19.67 11.33 -9.56
N TYR A 108 19.97 11.53 -8.28
CA TYR A 108 20.14 12.85 -7.67
C TYR A 108 21.44 13.52 -8.15
N PHE A 109 22.57 12.82 -8.12
CA PHE A 109 23.87 13.36 -8.57
C PHE A 109 24.00 13.46 -10.10
N SER A 110 23.24 12.66 -10.85
CA SER A 110 23.20 12.76 -12.31
C SER A 110 22.19 13.81 -12.80
N ALA A 111 21.55 14.57 -11.91
CA ALA A 111 20.66 15.65 -12.30
C ALA A 111 21.48 16.81 -12.87
N SER A 112 21.11 17.27 -14.05
CA SER A 112 21.63 18.49 -14.66
C SER A 112 20.45 19.30 -15.20
N PRO A 113 20.60 20.62 -15.40
CA PRO A 113 19.52 21.43 -15.97
C PRO A 113 19.03 20.85 -17.30
N GLN A 114 19.93 20.47 -18.19
CA GLN A 114 19.60 19.92 -19.52
C GLN A 114 18.84 18.59 -19.41
N LYS A 115 19.26 17.71 -18.49
CA LYS A 115 18.58 16.43 -18.27
C LYS A 115 17.18 16.66 -17.72
N LEU A 116 17.02 17.47 -16.69
CA LEU A 116 15.73 17.79 -16.09
C LEU A 116 14.78 18.48 -17.08
N PHE A 117 15.29 19.38 -17.92
CA PHE A 117 14.52 19.93 -19.02
C PHE A 117 14.07 18.84 -19.99
N SER A 118 14.97 18.01 -20.49
CA SER A 118 14.65 16.97 -21.48
C SER A 118 13.64 15.93 -20.98
N GLU A 119 13.67 15.59 -19.69
CA GLU A 119 12.75 14.62 -19.08
C GLU A 119 11.33 15.20 -18.89
N ASN A 120 11.19 16.53 -18.80
CA ASN A 120 9.93 17.19 -18.42
C ASN A 120 9.36 18.11 -19.51
N PHE A 121 10.12 18.37 -20.58
CA PHE A 121 9.65 19.13 -21.73
C PHE A 121 8.81 18.24 -22.64
N TYR A 122 7.56 18.66 -22.86
CA TYR A 122 6.66 18.05 -23.82
C TYR A 122 6.31 19.08 -24.88
N ALA A 123 6.48 18.75 -26.16
CA ALA A 123 6.12 19.65 -27.23
C ALA A 123 4.62 19.96 -27.16
N PHE A 124 4.28 21.26 -27.06
CA PHE A 124 2.89 21.68 -27.13
C PHE A 124 2.31 21.37 -28.50
N THR A 125 1.07 20.88 -28.55
CA THR A 125 0.37 20.54 -29.79
C THR A 125 -0.90 21.39 -29.92
N LEU A 126 -1.04 22.12 -31.04
CA LEU A 126 -2.30 22.79 -31.33
C LEU A 126 -3.39 21.77 -31.62
N ARG A 127 -4.52 21.90 -30.93
CA ARG A 127 -5.73 21.16 -31.29
C ARG A 127 -6.29 21.71 -32.61
N GLN A 128 -6.68 20.82 -33.52
CA GLN A 128 -7.32 21.24 -34.76
C GLN A 128 -8.77 21.66 -34.50
N THR A 129 -9.02 22.95 -34.54
CA THR A 129 -10.38 23.51 -34.55
C THR A 129 -10.91 23.54 -36.00
N ARG A 130 -12.06 22.89 -36.23
CA ARG A 130 -12.78 23.00 -37.51
C ARG A 130 -13.47 24.36 -37.56
N GLY A 131 -13.10 25.21 -38.53
CA GLY A 131 -13.90 26.40 -38.87
C GLY A 131 -13.12 27.68 -39.20
N THR A 132 -11.85 27.79 -38.80
CA THR A 132 -11.03 28.99 -39.02
C THR A 132 -9.76 28.63 -39.78
N ALA A 133 -9.49 29.36 -40.87
CA ALA A 133 -8.19 29.28 -41.54
C ALA A 133 -7.10 29.75 -40.55
N GLY A 134 -6.06 28.93 -40.38
CA GLY A 134 -4.96 29.25 -39.47
C GLY A 134 -4.11 30.40 -40.02
N THR A 135 -3.38 31.07 -39.14
CA THR A 135 -2.35 32.03 -39.57
C THR A 135 -1.15 31.27 -40.16
N PRO A 136 -0.32 31.91 -41.03
CA PRO A 136 0.90 31.28 -41.53
C PRO A 136 1.81 30.73 -40.42
N LEU A 137 1.88 31.43 -39.28
CA LEU A 137 2.61 31.00 -38.09
C LEU A 137 2.02 29.72 -37.49
N GLN A 138 0.70 29.65 -37.29
CA GLN A 138 0.03 28.45 -36.78
C GLN A 138 0.20 27.26 -37.73
N ASP A 139 0.13 27.49 -39.04
CA ASP A 139 0.32 26.45 -40.05
C ASP A 139 1.76 25.93 -40.06
N ALA A 140 2.75 26.81 -39.90
CA ALA A 140 4.14 26.44 -39.73
C ALA A 140 4.34 25.58 -38.47
N TYR A 141 3.70 25.98 -37.35
CA TYR A 141 3.79 25.24 -36.09
C TYR A 141 3.18 23.84 -36.22
N LYS A 142 2.01 23.71 -36.86
CA LYS A 142 1.34 22.42 -37.13
C LYS A 142 2.17 21.50 -38.02
N LYS A 143 2.94 22.06 -38.96
CA LYS A 143 3.88 21.34 -39.84
C LYS A 143 5.22 21.02 -39.18
N GLU A 144 5.35 21.29 -37.89
CA GLU A 144 6.57 21.16 -37.11
C GLU A 144 7.77 22.00 -37.61
N ASN A 145 7.52 23.00 -38.47
CA ASN A 145 8.56 23.87 -38.99
C ASN A 145 8.83 25.03 -38.03
N MET A 146 9.60 24.76 -36.98
CA MET A 146 9.88 25.73 -35.90
C MET A 146 10.67 26.95 -36.38
N GLN A 147 11.53 26.78 -37.38
CA GLN A 147 12.28 27.92 -37.95
C GLN A 147 11.34 28.88 -38.68
N GLU A 148 10.36 28.36 -39.41
CA GLU A 148 9.34 29.16 -40.06
C GLU A 148 8.45 29.89 -39.04
N VAL A 149 8.07 29.24 -37.93
CA VAL A 149 7.33 29.90 -36.84
C VAL A 149 8.07 31.15 -36.35
N ILE A 150 9.36 31.01 -36.08
CA ILE A 150 10.22 32.11 -35.60
C ILE A 150 10.32 33.23 -36.65
N GLN A 151 10.45 32.88 -37.93
CA GLN A 151 10.51 33.84 -39.02
C GLN A 151 9.18 34.59 -39.18
N GLN A 152 8.05 33.88 -39.17
CA GLN A 152 6.71 34.48 -39.29
C GLN A 152 6.42 35.42 -38.11
N PHE A 153 6.82 35.05 -36.89
CA PHE A 153 6.63 35.89 -35.71
C PHE A 153 7.32 37.25 -35.85
N ALA A 154 8.55 37.27 -36.39
CA ALA A 154 9.31 38.50 -36.59
C ALA A 154 8.67 39.48 -37.60
N LEU A 155 7.73 39.01 -38.43
CA LEU A 155 6.99 39.83 -39.39
C LEU A 155 5.70 40.44 -38.81
N LEU A 156 5.27 39.98 -37.63
CA LEU A 156 4.04 40.45 -37.00
C LEU A 156 4.23 41.83 -36.37
N LYS A 157 3.32 42.76 -36.69
CA LYS A 157 3.30 44.11 -36.08
C LYS A 157 2.61 44.15 -34.72
N ASP A 158 1.61 43.30 -34.53
CA ASP A 158 0.85 43.16 -33.28
C ASP A 158 0.60 41.67 -32.97
N PRO A 159 1.61 40.97 -32.44
CA PRO A 159 1.49 39.54 -32.15
C PRO A 159 0.43 39.29 -31.06
N GLN A 160 -0.40 38.27 -31.26
CA GLN A 160 -1.41 37.84 -30.30
C GLN A 160 -0.82 36.90 -29.24
N ALA A 161 -1.54 36.65 -28.15
CA ALA A 161 -1.06 35.79 -27.06
C ALA A 161 -0.62 34.40 -27.56
N GLU A 162 -1.41 33.80 -28.47
CA GLU A 162 -1.05 32.52 -29.09
C GLU A 162 0.25 32.61 -29.91
N ASP A 163 0.48 33.71 -30.64
CA ASP A 163 1.70 33.89 -31.44
C ASP A 163 2.95 33.88 -30.55
N TYR A 164 2.90 34.58 -29.40
CA TYR A 164 3.99 34.56 -28.41
C TYR A 164 4.19 33.16 -27.84
N PHE A 165 3.11 32.47 -27.49
CA PHE A 165 3.17 31.15 -26.87
C PHE A 165 3.79 30.11 -27.81
N LEU A 166 3.33 30.07 -29.06
CA LEU A 166 3.83 29.15 -30.08
C LEU A 166 5.29 29.46 -30.43
N THR A 167 5.66 30.73 -30.49
CA THR A 167 7.04 31.14 -30.80
C THR A 167 7.98 30.82 -29.65
N GLY A 168 7.56 31.03 -28.39
CA GLY A 168 8.32 30.59 -27.22
C GLY A 168 8.59 29.09 -27.23
N ASN A 169 7.58 28.28 -27.56
CA ASN A 169 7.73 26.83 -27.75
C ASN A 169 8.69 26.50 -28.91
N ALA A 170 8.62 27.21 -30.04
CA ALA A 170 9.53 27.02 -31.17
C ALA A 170 10.99 27.33 -30.80
N PHE A 171 11.24 28.37 -30.00
CA PHE A 171 12.56 28.68 -29.49
C PHE A 171 13.09 27.58 -28.56
N LEU A 172 12.26 27.02 -27.66
CA LEU A 172 12.66 25.86 -26.86
C LEU A 172 13.02 24.65 -27.72
N ARG A 173 12.21 24.32 -28.73
CA ARG A 173 12.45 23.20 -29.64
C ARG A 173 13.71 23.36 -30.49
N THR A 174 14.14 24.60 -30.74
CA THR A 174 15.35 24.92 -31.51
C THR A 174 16.57 25.21 -30.62
N GLY A 175 16.48 24.95 -29.31
CA GLY A 175 17.61 25.10 -28.38
C GLY A 175 17.98 26.55 -28.07
N GLN A 176 17.02 27.47 -28.13
CA GLN A 176 17.21 28.90 -27.87
C GLN A 176 16.44 29.34 -26.60
N PRO A 177 16.82 28.84 -25.40
CA PRO A 177 16.02 29.02 -24.18
C PRO A 177 15.91 30.48 -23.73
N LEU A 178 16.94 31.30 -23.93
CA LEU A 178 16.87 32.74 -23.62
C LEU A 178 15.77 33.45 -24.41
N LYS A 179 15.67 33.19 -25.72
CA LYS A 179 14.61 33.77 -26.56
C LYS A 179 13.23 33.23 -26.19
N ALA A 180 13.14 31.98 -25.75
CA ALA A 180 11.89 31.43 -25.24
C ALA A 180 11.42 32.18 -23.97
N ILE A 181 12.34 32.44 -23.02
CA ILE A 181 12.06 33.26 -21.83
C ILE A 181 11.51 34.64 -22.24
N GLU A 182 12.17 35.31 -23.19
CA GLU A 182 11.73 36.62 -23.70
C GLU A 182 10.32 36.57 -24.28
N ASN A 183 9.97 35.53 -25.04
CA ASN A 183 8.64 35.38 -25.65
C ASN A 183 7.55 35.10 -24.61
N PHE A 184 7.81 34.21 -23.65
CA PHE A 184 6.85 33.92 -22.58
C PHE A 184 6.67 35.11 -21.63
N ALA A 185 7.74 35.85 -21.33
CA ALA A 185 7.63 37.11 -20.58
C ALA A 185 6.86 38.18 -21.38
N GLY A 186 7.06 38.24 -22.70
CA GLY A 186 6.29 39.11 -23.61
C GLY A 186 4.79 38.78 -23.60
N LEU A 187 4.44 37.49 -23.58
CA LEU A 187 3.06 37.04 -23.43
C LEU A 187 2.45 37.52 -22.11
N GLN A 188 3.15 37.31 -20.98
CA GLN A 188 2.67 37.79 -19.68
C GLN A 188 2.46 39.31 -19.65
N GLN A 189 3.37 40.08 -20.26
CA GLN A 189 3.23 41.52 -20.39
C GLN A 189 2.01 41.91 -21.24
N LYS A 190 1.76 41.21 -22.35
CA LYS A 190 0.59 41.44 -23.20
C LYS A 190 -0.71 41.14 -22.45
N ASN A 191 -0.79 40.01 -21.77
CA ASN A 191 -1.93 39.63 -20.94
C ASN A 191 -2.22 40.68 -19.86
N ASN A 192 -1.18 41.15 -19.15
CA ASN A 192 -1.32 42.22 -18.17
C ASN A 192 -1.83 43.54 -18.78
N LYS A 193 -1.36 43.89 -19.99
CA LYS A 193 -1.79 45.10 -20.70
C LYS A 193 -3.25 44.99 -21.19
N ASP A 194 -3.62 43.84 -21.72
CA ASP A 194 -4.93 43.59 -22.33
C ASP A 194 -5.97 43.14 -21.28
N ASN A 195 -5.54 42.93 -20.02
CA ASN A 195 -6.33 42.40 -18.91
C ASN A 195 -6.98 41.04 -19.22
N THR A 196 -6.17 40.12 -19.74
CA THR A 196 -6.53 38.75 -20.12
C THR A 196 -5.62 37.73 -19.44
N ASP A 197 -6.01 36.46 -19.47
CA ASP A 197 -5.32 35.31 -18.86
C ASP A 197 -4.98 34.22 -19.90
N TYR A 198 -4.95 34.57 -21.18
CA TYR A 198 -4.74 33.59 -22.25
C TYR A 198 -3.42 32.84 -22.10
N PHE A 199 -3.49 31.51 -22.09
CA PHE A 199 -2.34 30.62 -21.92
C PHE A 199 -1.54 30.88 -20.62
N GLU A 200 -2.12 31.46 -19.58
CA GLU A 200 -1.38 31.80 -18.35
C GLU A 200 -0.70 30.58 -17.74
N GLU A 201 -1.47 29.54 -17.40
CA GLU A 201 -0.97 28.31 -16.75
C GLU A 201 0.05 27.56 -17.63
N ASP A 202 -0.19 27.50 -18.94
CA ASP A 202 0.74 26.91 -19.90
C ASP A 202 2.05 27.72 -19.92
N THR A 203 1.94 29.05 -19.97
CA THR A 203 3.09 29.96 -19.98
C THR A 203 3.91 29.83 -18.71
N GLU A 204 3.30 29.70 -17.54
CA GLU A 204 4.02 29.50 -16.29
C GLU A 204 4.87 28.23 -16.31
N TYR A 205 4.30 27.13 -16.79
CA TYR A 205 5.02 25.86 -16.89
C TYR A 205 6.18 25.93 -17.90
N TYR A 206 5.92 26.42 -19.12
CA TYR A 206 6.95 26.47 -20.16
C TYR A 206 8.01 27.54 -19.92
N LEU A 207 7.67 28.66 -19.25
CA LEU A 207 8.64 29.64 -18.78
C LEU A 207 9.56 29.02 -17.73
N ALA A 208 9.01 28.27 -16.76
CA ALA A 208 9.81 27.56 -15.76
C ALA A 208 10.77 26.55 -16.40
N LEU A 209 10.31 25.79 -17.41
CA LEU A 209 11.17 24.91 -18.20
C LEU A 209 12.24 25.67 -18.97
N SER A 210 11.91 26.85 -19.51
CA SER A 210 12.87 27.70 -20.22
C SER A 210 13.98 28.19 -19.29
N TYR A 211 13.67 28.53 -18.04
CA TYR A 211 14.67 28.86 -17.04
C TYR A 211 15.59 27.67 -16.71
N ILE A 212 15.06 26.45 -16.61
CA ILE A 212 15.91 25.26 -16.47
C ILE A 212 16.84 25.12 -17.67
N ALA A 213 16.31 25.21 -18.89
CA ALA A 213 17.11 25.08 -20.11
C ALA A 213 18.18 26.18 -20.23
N ASN A 214 17.91 27.38 -19.69
CA ASN A 214 18.86 28.50 -19.64
C ASN A 214 19.84 28.42 -18.44
N SER A 215 19.87 27.32 -17.69
CA SER A 215 20.70 27.18 -16.48
C SER A 215 20.40 28.21 -15.38
N GLU A 216 19.13 28.60 -15.24
CA GLU A 216 18.62 29.51 -14.20
C GLU A 216 17.64 28.80 -13.23
N PRO A 217 18.06 27.75 -12.51
CA PRO A 217 17.17 26.93 -11.68
C PRO A 217 16.47 27.72 -10.56
N ALA A 218 17.10 28.79 -10.04
CA ALA A 218 16.52 29.61 -8.98
C ALA A 218 15.18 30.25 -9.40
N LYS A 219 15.09 30.76 -10.64
CA LYS A 219 13.86 31.35 -11.17
C LYS A 219 12.82 30.28 -11.46
N ALA A 220 13.26 29.14 -12.02
CA ALA A 220 12.40 28.00 -12.29
C ALA A 220 11.71 27.48 -11.01
N ILE A 221 12.45 27.36 -9.90
CA ILE A 221 11.94 26.85 -8.63
C ILE A 221 10.77 27.70 -8.11
N LEU A 222 10.78 29.01 -8.29
CA LEU A 222 9.69 29.88 -7.84
C LEU A 222 8.38 29.53 -8.56
N LEU A 223 8.44 29.40 -9.89
CA LEU A 223 7.29 29.02 -10.71
C LEU A 223 6.83 27.59 -10.42
N PHE A 224 7.76 26.64 -10.33
CA PHE A 224 7.40 25.25 -10.04
C PHE A 224 6.81 25.07 -8.64
N LYS A 225 7.24 25.84 -7.64
CA LYS A 225 6.58 25.85 -6.33
C LYS A 225 5.14 26.34 -6.45
N LYS A 226 4.89 27.43 -7.19
CA LYS A 226 3.52 27.92 -7.44
C LYS A 226 2.65 26.82 -8.05
N ILE A 227 3.11 26.21 -9.14
CA ILE A 227 2.41 25.12 -9.85
C ILE A 227 2.17 23.90 -8.95
N ASN A 228 3.16 23.52 -8.12
CA ASN A 228 3.01 22.39 -7.21
C ASN A 228 2.04 22.69 -6.06
N THR A 229 1.94 23.93 -5.60
CA THR A 229 1.02 24.30 -4.51
C THR A 229 -0.42 24.48 -4.98
N ASP A 230 -0.64 24.83 -6.24
CA ASP A 230 -1.98 24.97 -6.82
C ASP A 230 -2.47 23.62 -7.34
N ILE A 231 -3.47 23.06 -6.66
CA ILE A 231 -4.04 21.76 -7.01
C ILE A 231 -4.87 21.78 -8.30
N ASN A 232 -5.35 22.96 -8.72
CA ASN A 232 -6.15 23.13 -9.92
C ASN A 232 -5.30 23.40 -11.16
N HIS A 233 -4.01 23.74 -10.98
CA HIS A 233 -3.12 24.00 -12.09
C HIS A 233 -2.95 22.74 -12.98
N PRO A 234 -3.13 22.82 -14.32
CA PRO A 234 -3.08 21.65 -15.21
C PRO A 234 -1.78 20.85 -15.13
N TYR A 235 -0.70 21.52 -14.75
CA TYR A 235 0.64 20.94 -14.61
C TYR A 235 0.99 20.49 -13.19
N HIS A 236 0.09 20.65 -12.21
CA HIS A 236 0.32 20.27 -10.81
C HIS A 236 0.90 18.86 -10.68
N GLN A 237 0.29 17.88 -11.35
CA GLN A 237 0.71 16.47 -11.28
C GLN A 237 2.07 16.21 -11.93
N LYS A 238 2.51 17.06 -12.87
CA LYS A 238 3.82 16.95 -13.51
C LYS A 238 4.93 17.50 -12.61
N VAL A 239 4.61 18.49 -11.79
CA VAL A 239 5.57 19.17 -10.93
C VAL A 239 5.52 18.56 -9.53
N THR A 240 6.30 17.50 -9.32
CA THR A 240 6.36 16.80 -8.04
C THR A 240 7.34 17.44 -7.05
N ASN A 241 7.15 17.20 -5.75
CA ASN A 241 8.13 17.59 -4.72
C ASN A 241 9.53 17.05 -5.02
N TRP A 242 9.62 15.80 -5.50
CA TRP A 242 10.88 15.19 -5.90
C TRP A 242 11.57 15.95 -7.04
N PHE A 243 10.81 16.37 -8.04
CA PHE A 243 11.32 17.20 -9.13
C PHE A 243 11.87 18.55 -8.62
N ILE A 244 11.14 19.22 -7.72
CA ILE A 244 11.60 20.47 -7.08
C ILE A 244 12.88 20.23 -6.27
N THR A 245 12.98 19.12 -5.52
CA THR A 245 14.19 18.78 -4.76
C THR A 245 15.40 18.55 -5.67
N LYS A 246 15.24 17.88 -6.82
CA LYS A 246 16.31 17.75 -7.81
C LYS A 246 16.76 19.11 -8.35
N LEU A 247 15.82 20.04 -8.58
CA LEU A 247 16.17 21.40 -9.03
C LEU A 247 16.92 22.20 -7.97
N GLN A 248 16.54 22.08 -6.70
CA GLN A 248 17.23 22.74 -5.58
C GLN A 248 18.67 22.29 -5.45
N HIS A 249 18.99 21.04 -5.80
CA HIS A 249 20.37 20.56 -5.84
C HIS A 249 21.25 21.31 -6.84
N LEU A 250 20.66 21.87 -7.89
CA LEU A 250 21.37 22.59 -8.94
C LEU A 250 21.70 24.04 -8.57
N LEU A 251 21.29 24.50 -7.39
CA LEU A 251 21.67 25.82 -6.90
C LEU A 251 23.12 25.81 -6.40
N PRO A 252 23.91 26.88 -6.67
CA PRO A 252 25.28 27.01 -6.21
C PRO A 252 25.39 27.20 -4.68
#